data_AF-A0A970LIP8-F1
#
_entry.id   AF-A0A970LIP8-F1
#
_cell.length_a   1.000
_cell.length_b   1.000
_cell.length_c   1.000
_cell.angle_alpha   90.00
_cell.angle_beta   90.00
_cell.angle_gamma   90.00
#
_symmetry.space_group_name_H-M   'P 1'
#
loop_
_entity.id
_entity.type
_entity.pdbx_description
1 polymer ?
#
loop_
_entity_poly.entity_id
_entity_poly.type
_entity_poly.pdbx_seq_one_letter_code
_entity_poly.pdbx_strand_id
1 'polypeptide(L)'
;MTEKNIKGKPGMPSLILFILLYLAAFALIFLGGTLLSRDNYIGALPLVLGILWVIVGFIPFLGLKVIKPQEALVLTLFGKYSGTLKEPGFYFVNPFSVAVNPASKTKLGQSGDVDNDSGSKFIFSTSGNVVQSNRTNKKISLKVMTLNNSKQKVNDVLGNPV
;
A
#
# COMPACT_ATOMS: atom_id res chain seq x y z
N MET A 1 19.19 -11.38 8.23
CA MET A 1 18.57 -10.29 7.43
C MET A 1 18.94 -8.98 8.09
N THR A 2 19.71 -8.12 7.44
CA THR A 2 20.06 -6.80 7.98
C THR A 2 18.93 -5.83 7.63
N GLU A 3 18.36 -5.15 8.64
CA GLU A 3 17.33 -4.15 8.40
C GLU A 3 17.91 -2.94 7.67
N LYS A 4 17.59 -2.80 6.38
CA LYS A 4 17.87 -1.56 5.63
C LYS A 4 16.71 -0.59 5.81
N ASN A 5 16.90 0.41 6.67
CA ASN A 5 15.99 1.54 6.79
C ASN A 5 16.25 2.50 5.62
N ILE A 6 15.21 2.75 4.81
CA ILE A 6 15.31 3.64 3.66
C ILE A 6 14.54 4.92 3.95
N LYS A 7 15.17 6.08 3.73
CA LYS A 7 14.42 7.34 3.62
C LYS A 7 13.71 7.33 2.28
N GLY A 8 12.38 7.18 2.30
CA GLY A 8 11.57 7.19 1.10
C GLY A 8 11.62 8.55 0.40
N LYS A 9 11.50 8.57 -0.94
CA LYS A 9 11.38 9.82 -1.70
C LYS A 9 10.05 10.50 -1.37
N PRO A 10 10.00 11.84 -1.27
CA PRO A 10 8.77 12.55 -0.93
C PRO A 10 7.69 12.30 -1.98
N GLY A 11 6.53 11.84 -1.53
CA GLY A 11 5.40 11.47 -2.39
C GLY A 11 4.66 12.69 -2.94
N MET A 12 4.60 13.80 -2.19
CA MET A 12 3.83 14.98 -2.59
C MET A 12 4.36 15.62 -3.89
N PRO A 13 5.68 15.89 -4.03
CA PRO A 13 6.24 16.38 -5.29
C PRO A 13 6.02 15.40 -6.45
N SER A 14 6.13 14.10 -6.19
CA SER A 14 5.93 13.06 -7.20
C SER A 14 4.49 13.05 -7.72
N LEU A 15 3.51 13.22 -6.83
CA LEU A 15 2.10 13.33 -7.19
C LEU A 15 1.83 14.58 -8.04
N ILE A 16 2.37 15.74 -7.64
CA ILE A 16 2.24 16.98 -8.41
C ILE A 16 2.84 16.82 -9.82
N LEU A 17 4.02 16.21 -9.92
CA LEU A 17 4.68 15.92 -11.19
C LEU A 17 3.83 15.03 -12.10
N PHE A 18 3.21 13.97 -11.56
CA PHE A 18 2.36 13.09 -12.37
C PHE A 18 1.08 13.77 -12.85
N ILE A 19 0.49 14.64 -12.04
CA ILE A 19 -0.67 15.47 -12.45
C ILE A 19 -0.26 16.41 -13.58
N LEU A 20 0.88 17.10 -13.46
CA LEU A 20 1.39 17.99 -14.51
C LEU A 20 1.68 17.23 -15.81
N LEU A 21 2.27 16.03 -15.72
CA LEU A 21 2.51 15.17 -16.89
C LEU A 21 1.20 14.74 -17.57
N TYR A 22 0.15 14.46 -16.81
CA TYR A 22 -1.17 14.16 -17.37
C TYR A 22 -1.78 15.37 -18.08
N LEU A 23 -1.71 16.56 -17.47
CA LEU A 23 -2.17 17.80 -18.10
C LEU A 23 -1.41 18.08 -19.41
N ALA A 24 -0.09 17.87 -19.41
CA ALA A 24 0.74 18.00 -20.61
C ALA A 24 0.34 16.98 -21.69
N ALA A 25 0.02 15.73 -21.32
CA ALA A 25 -0.44 14.73 -22.28
C ALA A 25 -1.79 15.10 -22.92
N PHE A 26 -2.74 15.64 -22.15
CA PHE A 26 -3.99 16.16 -22.70
C PHE A 26 -3.75 17.33 -23.66
N ALA A 27 -2.87 18.25 -23.32
CA ALA A 27 -2.49 19.36 -24.20
C ALA A 27 -1.84 18.86 -25.50
N LEU A 28 -0.96 17.85 -25.43
CA LEU A 28 -0.34 17.24 -26.61
C LEU A 28 -1.34 16.52 -27.52
N ILE A 29 -2.33 15.83 -26.95
CA ILE A 29 -3.41 15.19 -27.74
C ILE A 29 -4.24 16.26 -28.45
N PHE A 30 -4.62 17.33 -27.75
CA PHE A 30 -5.39 18.43 -28.33
C PHE A 30 -4.61 19.18 -29.42
N LEU A 31 -3.33 19.49 -29.15
CA LEU A 31 -2.47 20.16 -30.11
C LEU A 31 -2.16 19.27 -31.33
N GLY A 32 -1.89 17.99 -31.11
CA GLY A 32 -1.66 17.01 -32.17
C GLY A 32 -2.89 16.83 -33.06
N GLY A 33 -4.08 16.73 -32.45
CA GLY A 33 -5.34 16.63 -33.19
C GLY A 33 -5.67 17.88 -34.02
N THR A 34 -5.43 19.07 -33.46
CA THR A 34 -5.66 20.34 -34.19
C THR A 34 -4.64 20.57 -35.30
N LEU A 35 -3.38 20.16 -35.14
CA LEU A 35 -2.38 20.24 -36.23
C LEU A 35 -2.68 19.25 -37.35
N LEU A 36 -3.05 18.01 -37.01
CA LEU A 36 -3.36 16.99 -38.02
C LEU A 36 -4.60 17.37 -38.84
N SER A 37 -5.56 18.07 -38.24
CA SER A 37 -6.74 18.62 -38.92
C SER A 37 -6.41 19.75 -39.90
N ARG A 38 -5.20 20.32 -39.87
CA ARG A 38 -4.72 21.38 -40.78
C ARG A 38 -3.78 20.83 -41.86
N ASP A 39 -3.89 19.55 -42.19
CA ASP A 39 -3.01 18.80 -43.11
C ASP A 39 -1.51 18.83 -42.75
N ASN A 40 -1.18 19.16 -41.48
CA ASN A 40 0.18 19.11 -41.00
C ASN A 40 0.46 17.73 -40.41
N TYR A 41 1.09 16.86 -41.19
CA TYR A 41 1.48 15.50 -40.77
C TYR A 41 2.37 15.47 -39.52
N ILE A 42 3.06 16.57 -39.20
CA ILE A 42 3.82 16.75 -37.95
C ILE A 42 2.94 16.55 -36.70
N GLY A 43 1.62 16.77 -36.78
CA GLY A 43 0.68 16.62 -35.68
C GLY A 43 0.41 15.17 -35.24
N ALA A 44 0.71 14.19 -36.08
CA ALA A 44 0.53 12.78 -35.73
C ALA A 44 1.45 12.32 -34.59
N LEU A 45 2.66 12.87 -34.53
CA LEU A 45 3.68 12.49 -33.54
C LEU A 45 3.29 12.86 -32.09
N PRO A 46 2.92 14.12 -31.77
CA PRO A 46 2.46 14.48 -30.42
C PRO A 46 1.15 13.78 -30.03
N LEU A 47 0.28 13.49 -31.00
CA LEU A 47 -0.97 12.76 -30.76
C LEU A 47 -0.70 11.32 -30.30
N VAL A 48 0.15 10.57 -31.02
CA VAL A 48 0.49 9.19 -30.67
C VAL A 48 1.23 9.13 -29.32
N LEU A 49 2.19 10.03 -29.09
CA LEU A 49 2.90 10.11 -27.81
C LEU A 49 1.97 10.42 -26.65
N GLY A 50 1.04 11.36 -26.83
CA GLY A 50 0.04 11.69 -25.81
C GLY A 50 -0.85 10.49 -25.46
N ILE A 51 -1.36 9.77 -26.46
CA ILE A 51 -2.19 8.56 -26.23
C ILE A 51 -1.40 7.47 -25.52
N LEU A 52 -0.18 7.18 -25.97
CA LEU A 52 0.69 6.20 -25.30
C LEU A 52 0.97 6.59 -23.84
N TRP A 53 1.21 7.88 -23.59
CA TRP A 53 1.43 8.37 -22.24
C TRP A 53 0.18 8.23 -21.36
N VAL A 54 -1.03 8.46 -21.87
CA VAL A 54 -2.27 8.24 -21.09
C VAL A 54 -2.43 6.77 -20.71
N ILE A 55 -2.08 5.84 -21.60
CA ILE A 55 -2.16 4.39 -21.36
C ILE A 55 -1.12 3.94 -20.32
N VAL A 56 0.12 4.43 -20.40
CA VAL A 56 1.21 3.99 -19.51
C VAL A 56 1.26 4.82 -18.21
N GLY A 57 0.73 6.04 -18.24
CA GLY A 57 0.83 7.05 -17.20
C GLY A 57 0.10 6.75 -15.91
N PHE A 58 -0.78 5.73 -15.88
CA PHE A 58 -1.41 5.30 -14.63
C PHE A 58 -0.45 4.48 -13.74
N ILE A 59 0.55 3.82 -14.32
CA ILE A 59 1.46 2.91 -13.60
C ILE A 59 2.20 3.60 -12.45
N PRO A 60 2.77 4.81 -12.60
CA PRO A 60 3.41 5.54 -11.51
C PRO A 60 2.49 5.80 -10.31
N PHE A 61 1.17 5.98 -10.52
CA PHE A 61 0.24 6.23 -9.41
C PHE A 61 0.15 5.05 -8.42
N LEU A 62 0.38 3.82 -8.88
CA LEU A 62 0.39 2.62 -8.02
C LEU A 62 1.56 2.63 -7.01
N GLY A 63 2.60 3.40 -7.30
CA GLY A 63 3.78 3.59 -6.45
C GLY A 63 3.58 4.54 -5.27
N LEU A 64 2.46 5.27 -5.19
CA LEU A 64 2.21 6.20 -4.08
C LEU A 64 1.74 5.44 -2.83
N LYS A 65 2.37 5.67 -1.68
CA LYS A 65 2.05 5.02 -0.40
C LYS A 65 2.00 6.03 0.75
N VAL A 66 0.99 5.88 1.61
CA VAL A 66 0.81 6.69 2.82
C VAL A 66 1.09 5.84 4.05
N ILE A 67 1.96 6.33 4.93
CA ILE A 67 2.34 5.70 6.20
C ILE A 67 1.87 6.58 7.34
N LYS A 68 1.02 6.05 8.22
CA LYS A 68 0.52 6.77 9.40
C LYS A 68 1.57 6.73 10.52
N PRO A 69 1.49 7.64 11.51
CA PRO A 69 2.28 7.52 12.73
C PRO A 69 2.11 6.13 13.36
N GLN A 70 3.21 5.56 13.85
CA GLN A 70 3.26 4.23 14.48
C GLN A 70 2.91 3.06 13.54
N GLU A 71 2.99 3.23 12.22
CA GLU A 71 2.91 2.15 11.23
C GLU A 71 4.25 1.99 10.50
N ALA A 72 4.62 0.75 10.19
CA ALA A 72 5.72 0.43 9.30
C ALA A 72 5.22 -0.35 8.09
N LEU A 73 5.88 -0.12 6.95
CA LEU A 73 5.58 -0.77 5.69
C LEU A 73 6.83 -1.43 5.14
N VAL A 74 6.81 -2.77 5.07
CA VAL A 74 7.89 -3.58 4.50
C VAL A 74 7.66 -3.75 3.01
N LEU A 75 8.65 -3.39 2.21
CA LEU A 75 8.58 -3.41 0.75
C LEU A 75 9.40 -4.57 0.19
N THR A 76 8.79 -5.31 -0.71
CA THR A 76 9.46 -6.34 -1.51
C THR A 76 9.36 -5.97 -2.99
N LEU A 77 10.45 -6.10 -3.73
CA LEU A 77 10.50 -5.90 -5.18
C LEU A 77 10.81 -7.25 -5.82
N PHE A 78 9.88 -7.81 -6.59
CA PHE A 78 9.99 -9.15 -7.20
C PHE A 78 10.42 -10.25 -6.20
N GLY A 79 9.84 -10.25 -5.00
CA GLY A 79 10.13 -11.23 -3.95
C GLY A 79 11.43 -10.97 -3.16
N LYS A 80 12.24 -9.98 -3.55
CA LYS A 80 13.44 -9.57 -2.80
C LYS A 80 13.08 -8.44 -1.84
N TYR A 81 13.56 -8.53 -0.59
CA TYR A 81 13.40 -7.46 0.40
C TYR A 81 14.12 -6.20 -0.10
N SER A 82 13.36 -5.12 -0.32
CA SER A 82 13.90 -3.86 -0.84
C SER A 82 14.18 -2.84 0.27
N GLY A 83 13.50 -2.98 1.42
CA GLY A 83 13.63 -2.07 2.56
C GLY A 83 12.34 -1.97 3.37
N THR A 84 12.43 -1.27 4.49
CA THR A 84 11.27 -0.95 5.35
C THR A 84 11.19 0.56 5.55
N LEU A 85 9.98 1.10 5.38
CA LEU A 85 9.66 2.49 5.71
C LEU A 85 9.00 2.52 7.10
N LYS A 86 9.63 3.21 8.05
CA LYS A 86 9.13 3.34 9.44
C LYS A 86 8.67 4.77 9.77
N GLU A 87 9.11 5.75 8.99
CA GLU A 87 8.77 7.16 9.21
C GLU A 87 7.35 7.46 8.69
N PRO A 88 6.56 8.25 9.43
CA PRO A 88 5.25 8.69 8.95
C PRO A 88 5.42 9.70 7.80
N GLY A 89 4.61 9.55 6.77
CA GLY A 89 4.68 10.44 5.61
C GLY A 89 4.01 9.87 4.36
N PHE A 90 4.03 10.69 3.32
CA PHE A 90 3.62 10.29 1.98
C PHE A 90 4.86 10.05 1.13
N TYR A 91 4.99 8.85 0.59
CA TYR A 91 6.18 8.40 -0.12
C TYR A 91 5.85 7.87 -1.51
N PHE A 92 6.79 8.08 -2.43
CA PHE A 92 6.78 7.43 -3.73
C PHE A 92 7.76 6.24 -3.71
N VAL A 93 7.21 5.05 -3.93
CA VAL A 93 7.97 3.80 -4.08
C VAL A 93 7.80 3.26 -5.49
N ASN A 94 8.64 2.30 -5.87
CA ASN A 94 8.52 1.65 -7.18
C ASN A 94 7.10 1.03 -7.33
N PRO A 95 6.36 1.29 -8.42
CA PRO A 95 5.02 0.74 -8.63
C PRO A 95 4.96 -0.80 -8.62
N PHE A 96 6.07 -1.48 -8.90
CA PHE A 96 6.16 -2.95 -8.82
C PHE A 96 6.50 -3.47 -7.41
N SER A 97 6.64 -2.60 -6.42
CA SER A 97 6.90 -3.01 -5.04
C SER A 97 5.62 -3.45 -4.33
N VAL A 98 5.70 -4.61 -3.67
CA VAL A 98 4.61 -5.20 -2.90
C VAL A 98 4.87 -4.98 -1.41
N ALA A 99 3.90 -4.38 -0.72
CA ALA A 99 3.91 -4.29 0.73
C ALA A 99 3.52 -5.64 1.35
N VAL A 100 4.38 -6.15 2.24
CA VAL A 100 4.15 -7.43 2.94
C VAL A 100 4.09 -7.18 4.45
N ASN A 101 3.16 -7.86 5.12
CA ASN A 101 3.10 -7.90 6.58
C ASN A 101 3.35 -9.33 7.06
N PRO A 102 4.60 -9.70 7.41
CA PRO A 102 4.91 -11.02 7.97
C PRO A 102 4.19 -11.30 9.29
N ALA A 103 3.89 -10.28 10.10
CA ALA A 103 3.19 -10.41 11.38
C ALA A 103 1.65 -10.57 11.22
N SER A 104 1.10 -10.46 10.00
CA SER A 104 -0.34 -10.62 9.78
C SER A 104 -0.87 -12.02 10.08
N LYS A 105 0.01 -13.03 10.10
CA LYS A 105 -0.33 -14.44 10.38
C LYS A 105 0.11 -14.92 11.76
N THR A 106 0.88 -14.11 12.49
CA THR A 106 1.35 -14.48 13.82
C THR A 106 0.22 -14.25 14.81
N LYS A 107 -0.51 -15.32 15.14
CA LYS A 107 -1.46 -15.32 16.25
C LYS A 107 -0.65 -15.46 17.54
N LEU A 108 -0.46 -14.37 18.28
CA LEU A 108 -0.06 -14.48 19.68
C LEU A 108 -1.25 -15.04 20.45
N GLY A 109 -1.04 -16.14 21.18
CA GLY A 109 -2.06 -16.80 21.99
C GLY A 109 -2.52 -15.91 23.13
N GLN A 110 -3.46 -15.02 22.85
CA GLN A 110 -4.08 -14.10 23.79
C GLN A 110 -5.54 -14.54 23.92
N SER A 111 -6.00 -14.69 25.18
CA SER A 111 -7.27 -15.25 25.66
C SER A 111 -8.44 -15.26 24.68
N GLY A 112 -9.25 -16.32 24.70
CA GLY A 112 -10.40 -16.55 23.79
C GLY A 112 -11.53 -15.50 23.81
N ASP A 113 -11.32 -14.38 24.49
CA ASP A 113 -12.22 -13.21 24.61
C ASP A 113 -11.79 -12.05 23.67
N VAL A 114 -10.78 -12.25 22.83
CA VAL A 114 -10.46 -11.30 21.75
C VAL A 114 -11.34 -11.60 20.55
N ASP A 115 -12.32 -10.74 20.31
CA ASP A 115 -13.18 -10.80 19.13
C ASP A 115 -12.34 -11.02 17.87
N ASN A 116 -12.56 -12.16 17.23
CA ASN A 116 -11.74 -12.73 16.16
C ASN A 116 -11.86 -11.98 14.81
N ASP A 117 -12.21 -10.70 14.82
CA ASP A 117 -12.76 -10.05 13.63
C ASP A 117 -12.52 -8.55 13.49
N SER A 118 -11.33 -8.07 13.80
CA SER A 118 -10.99 -6.66 13.52
C SER A 118 -10.61 -6.38 12.06
N GLY A 119 -10.74 -7.37 11.16
CA GLY A 119 -10.66 -7.13 9.72
C GLY A 119 -12.04 -6.76 9.19
N SER A 120 -12.14 -5.71 8.37
CA SER A 120 -13.35 -5.44 7.59
C SER A 120 -13.76 -6.71 6.84
N LYS A 121 -14.74 -7.44 7.38
CA LYS A 121 -15.41 -8.54 6.69
C LYS A 121 -16.19 -7.93 5.55
N PHE A 122 -15.72 -8.14 4.32
CA PHE A 122 -16.56 -7.88 3.17
C PHE A 122 -17.46 -9.09 2.99
N ILE A 123 -18.69 -8.99 3.49
CA ILE A 123 -19.71 -10.01 3.35
C ILE A 123 -20.43 -9.72 2.03
N PHE A 124 -20.08 -10.47 0.98
CA PHE A 124 -20.82 -10.42 -0.28
C PHE A 124 -21.89 -11.51 -0.24
N SER A 125 -23.15 -11.11 -0.02
CA SER A 125 -24.30 -12.01 -0.08
C SER A 125 -24.87 -12.00 -1.50
N THR A 126 -24.56 -13.04 -2.28
CA THR A 126 -25.32 -13.36 -3.50
C THR A 126 -25.94 -14.72 -3.31
N SER A 127 -27.27 -14.78 -3.40
CA SER A 127 -28.06 -16.01 -3.53
C SER A 127 -27.60 -17.17 -2.64
N GLY A 128 -27.59 -16.96 -1.32
CA GLY A 128 -27.41 -18.02 -0.33
C GLY A 128 -25.97 -18.48 -0.04
N ASN A 129 -24.96 -18.01 -0.77
CA ASN A 129 -23.55 -18.30 -0.47
C ASN A 129 -22.83 -17.06 0.06
N VAL A 130 -22.41 -17.12 1.32
CA VAL A 130 -21.61 -16.07 1.97
C VAL A 130 -20.14 -16.36 1.71
N VAL A 131 -19.52 -15.62 0.79
CA VAL A 131 -18.06 -15.67 0.59
C VAL A 131 -17.42 -14.65 1.52
N GLN A 132 -16.78 -15.14 2.60
CA GLN A 132 -16.07 -14.32 3.58
C GLN A 132 -14.61 -14.13 3.13
N SER A 133 -14.28 -12.92 2.65
CA SER A 133 -12.89 -12.57 2.32
C SER A 133 -12.27 -11.73 3.44
N ASN A 134 -11.33 -12.32 4.18
CA ASN A 134 -10.55 -11.59 5.20
C ASN A 134 -9.46 -10.74 4.53
N ARG A 135 -9.61 -9.40 4.58
CA ARG A 135 -8.59 -8.47 4.08
C ARG A 135 -7.40 -8.42 5.04
N THR A 136 -6.33 -9.14 4.76
CA THR A 136 -5.11 -9.11 5.58
C THR A 136 -4.48 -7.72 5.56
N ASN A 137 -4.29 -7.10 6.73
CA ASN A 137 -3.64 -5.79 6.83
C ASN A 137 -2.15 -5.91 6.42
N LYS A 138 -1.76 -5.20 5.36
CA LYS A 138 -0.38 -5.21 4.83
C LYS A 138 0.59 -4.30 5.61
N LYS A 139 0.14 -3.60 6.65
CA LYS A 139 0.95 -2.72 7.50
C LYS A 139 1.23 -3.35 8.86
N ILE A 140 2.40 -3.06 9.40
CA ILE A 140 2.84 -3.53 10.72
C ILE A 140 2.68 -2.37 11.70
N SER A 141 2.00 -2.60 12.83
CA SER A 141 1.97 -1.60 13.91
C SER A 141 3.31 -1.60 14.63
N LEU A 142 3.82 -0.40 14.93
CA LEU A 142 5.00 -0.20 15.78
C LEU A 142 4.62 -0.07 17.26
N LYS A 143 3.33 -0.11 17.60
CA LYS A 143 2.88 -0.10 18.99
C LYS A 143 3.32 -1.39 19.66
N VAL A 144 3.93 -1.26 20.84
CA VAL A 144 4.31 -2.42 21.66
C VAL A 144 3.07 -3.27 21.93
N MET A 145 3.11 -4.54 21.51
CA MET A 145 2.07 -5.51 21.83
C MET A 145 2.35 -6.03 23.23
N THR A 146 1.51 -5.66 24.20
CA THR A 146 1.53 -6.25 25.53
C THR A 146 0.54 -7.40 25.57
N LEU A 147 0.95 -8.52 26.16
CA LEU A 147 0.05 -9.63 26.43
C LEU A 147 -1.01 -9.16 27.43
N ASN A 148 -2.28 -9.40 27.11
CA ASN A 148 -3.42 -9.21 27.99
C ASN A 148 -3.47 -10.47 28.85
N ASN A 149 -3.20 -10.31 30.14
CA ASN A 149 -3.19 -11.42 31.08
C ASN A 149 -4.38 -11.30 32.03
N SER A 150 -5.59 -11.46 31.48
CA SER A 150 -6.84 -11.39 32.24
C SER A 150 -6.98 -12.52 33.28
N LYS A 151 -6.24 -13.62 33.14
CA LYS A 151 -6.08 -14.67 34.15
C LYS A 151 -4.62 -15.10 34.24
N GLN A 152 -3.80 -14.30 34.90
CA GLN A 152 -2.44 -14.70 35.26
C GLN A 152 -2.57 -15.72 36.40
N LYS A 153 -2.29 -17.00 36.15
CA LYS A 153 -2.24 -18.02 37.21
C LYS A 153 -1.07 -17.67 38.12
N VAL A 154 -1.35 -16.98 39.21
CA VAL A 154 -0.36 -16.74 40.27
C VAL A 154 -0.40 -17.99 41.14
N ASN A 155 0.76 -18.61 41.31
CA ASN A 155 0.91 -19.68 42.28
C ASN A 155 1.48 -19.07 43.57
N ASP A 156 1.04 -19.54 44.73
CA ASP A 156 1.69 -19.20 46.00
C ASP A 156 3.04 -19.94 46.16
N VAL A 157 3.74 -19.71 47.27
CA VAL A 157 5.04 -20.32 47.60
C VAL A 157 5.01 -21.86 47.62
N LEU A 158 3.83 -22.47 47.84
CA LEU A 158 3.60 -23.92 47.85
C LEU A 158 3.12 -24.46 46.49
N GLY A 159 2.98 -23.61 45.47
CA GLY A 159 2.60 -24.00 44.11
C GLY A 159 1.08 -24.12 43.87
N ASN A 160 0.26 -23.69 44.84
CA ASN A 160 -1.20 -23.71 44.70
C ASN A 160 -1.68 -22.49 43.90
N PRO A 161 -2.65 -22.65 42.98
CA PRO A 161 -3.24 -21.51 42.27
C PRO A 161 -4.07 -20.63 43.22
N VAL A 162 -3.86 -19.31 43.17
CA VAL A 162 -4.74 -18.28 43.78
C VAL A 162 -5.62 -17.60 42.74
#